data_AF-A0A7S1UC31-F1
#
_entry.id   AF-A0A7S1UC31-F1
#
_cell.length_a   1.000
_cell.length_b   1.000
_cell.length_c   1.000
_cell.angle_alpha   90.00
_cell.angle_beta   90.00
_cell.angle_gamma   90.00
#
_symmetry.space_group_name_H-M   'P 1'
#
loop_
_entity.id
_entity.type
_entity.pdbx_description
1 polymer ?
#
loop_
_entity_poly.entity_id
_entity_poly.type
_entity_poly.pdbx_seq_one_letter_code
_entity_poly.pdbx_strand_id
1 'polypeptide(L)'
;MGGLGDMLQVEFMPFEEARSSDDIIVEVLSREPEGTVTILALGPMANLQAAEAKSPGILRRAKEVACMAGAFEVPGNITAAAEFNVLHNPGSYNDVMHA
;
A
#
# COMPACT_ATOMS: atom_id res chain seq x y z
N MET A 1 -7.22 18.55 -11.20
CA MET A 1 -6.19 17.66 -10.62
C MET A 1 -6.48 17.59 -9.14
N GLY A 2 -6.81 16.41 -8.60
CA GLY A 2 -7.10 16.29 -7.17
C GLY A 2 -7.76 14.99 -6.76
N GLY A 3 -8.46 14.28 -7.66
CA GLY A 3 -9.06 12.96 -7.37
C GLY A 3 -10.17 12.97 -6.29
N LEU A 4 -10.39 14.10 -5.61
CA LEU A 4 -11.29 14.30 -4.48
C LEU A 4 -12.62 14.96 -4.89
N GLY A 5 -12.85 15.15 -6.19
CA GLY A 5 -13.97 15.93 -6.72
C GLY A 5 -13.89 17.42 -6.36
N ASP A 6 -14.88 18.19 -6.80
CA ASP A 6 -14.93 19.64 -6.58
C ASP A 6 -15.43 20.03 -5.16
N MET A 7 -15.71 19.05 -4.29
CA MET A 7 -16.47 19.25 -3.05
C MET A 7 -15.65 19.20 -1.75
N LEU A 8 -14.38 18.78 -1.80
CA LEU A 8 -13.56 18.64 -0.60
C LEU A 8 -12.56 19.79 -0.48
N GLN A 9 -12.73 20.60 0.57
CA GLN A 9 -11.67 21.49 1.03
C GLN A 9 -10.68 20.67 1.84
N VAL A 10 -9.49 20.49 1.29
CA VAL A 10 -8.39 19.76 1.92
C VAL A 10 -7.38 20.77 2.43
N GLU A 11 -7.03 20.68 3.71
CA GLU A 11 -5.81 21.29 4.20
C GLU A 11 -4.62 20.54 3.58
N PHE A 12 -3.72 21.30 2.96
CA PHE A 12 -2.57 20.74 2.27
C PHE A 12 -1.35 20.76 3.19
N MET A 13 -0.79 19.59 3.47
CA MET A 13 0.55 19.50 4.03
C MET A 13 1.56 19.52 2.87
N PRO A 14 2.60 20.38 2.90
CA PRO A 14 3.65 20.36 1.89
C PRO A 14 4.29 18.98 1.80
N PHE A 15 4.50 18.50 0.58
CA PHE A 15 5.08 17.18 0.35
C PHE A 15 6.48 17.06 0.96
N GLU A 16 7.24 18.16 0.94
CA GLU A 16 8.59 18.27 1.47
C GLU A 16 8.67 18.06 2.99
N GLU A 17 7.56 18.28 3.70
CA GLU A 17 7.45 18.12 5.15
C GLU A 17 6.85 16.74 5.51
N ALA A 18 6.30 16.02 4.54
CA ALA A 18 5.69 14.73 4.76
C ALA A 18 6.75 13.66 5.04
N ARG A 19 6.54 12.88 6.09
CA ARG A 19 7.38 11.73 6.42
C ARG A 19 7.23 10.64 5.34
N SER A 20 8.32 9.94 5.04
CA SER A 20 8.28 8.81 4.10
C SER A 20 7.37 7.70 4.60
N SER A 21 6.49 7.18 3.74
CA SER A 21 5.48 6.20 4.15
C SER A 21 6.10 4.88 4.63
N ASP A 22 7.18 4.43 3.99
CA ASP A 22 7.93 3.23 4.37
C ASP A 22 8.60 3.38 5.75
N ASP A 23 9.11 4.56 6.10
CA ASP A 23 9.62 4.82 7.45
C ASP A 23 8.51 4.73 8.50
N ILE A 24 7.32 5.26 8.20
CA ILE A 24 6.17 5.16 9.09
C ILE A 24 5.75 3.69 9.26
N ILE A 25 5.67 2.92 8.18
CA ILE A 25 5.30 1.51 8.21
C ILE A 25 6.29 0.71 9.07
N VAL A 26 7.60 0.89 8.82
CA VAL A 26 8.65 0.21 9.59
C VAL A 26 8.60 0.62 11.05
N GLU A 27 8.46 1.91 11.38
CA GLU A 27 8.36 2.39 12.76
C GLU A 27 7.16 1.77 13.49
N VAL A 28 5.96 1.87 12.91
CA VAL A 28 4.72 1.40 13.54
C VAL A 28 4.80 -0.10 13.78
N LEU A 29 5.18 -0.88 12.75
CA LEU A 29 5.32 -2.31 12.92
C LEU A 29 6.38 -2.62 13.98
N SER A 30 7.56 -1.97 13.94
CA SER A 30 8.65 -2.07 14.93
C SER A 30 8.21 -1.82 16.36
N ARG A 31 7.42 -0.78 16.59
CA ARG A 31 7.02 -0.32 17.92
C ARG A 31 5.89 -1.14 18.52
N GLU A 32 4.89 -1.49 17.72
CA GLU A 32 3.71 -2.20 18.21
C GLU A 32 4.02 -3.69 18.44
N PRO A 33 3.33 -4.36 19.37
CA PRO A 33 3.50 -5.80 19.57
C PRO A 33 3.17 -6.57 18.28
N GLU A 34 3.92 -7.64 18.02
CA GLU A 34 3.71 -8.46 16.83
C GLU A 34 2.27 -9.02 16.76
N GLY A 35 1.69 -9.05 15.57
CA GLY A 35 0.34 -9.55 15.35
C GLY A 35 -0.79 -8.63 15.84
N THR A 36 -0.50 -7.36 16.16
CA THR A 36 -1.52 -6.40 16.61
C THR A 36 -1.96 -5.40 15.54
N VAL A 37 -1.12 -5.14 14.55
CA VAL A 37 -1.39 -4.16 13.48
C VAL A 37 -1.97 -4.87 12.25
N THR A 38 -3.16 -4.46 11.79
CA THR A 38 -3.70 -4.85 10.48
C THR A 38 -3.39 -3.76 9.46
N ILE A 39 -2.82 -4.16 8.31
CA ILE A 39 -2.59 -3.25 7.18
C ILE A 39 -3.71 -3.41 6.18
N LEU A 40 -4.32 -2.28 5.78
CA LEU A 40 -5.33 -2.22 4.71
C LEU A 40 -4.75 -1.48 3.50
N ALA A 41 -4.36 -2.24 2.46
CA ALA A 41 -3.79 -1.71 1.22
C ALA A 41 -4.88 -1.43 0.19
N LEU A 42 -5.26 -0.14 0.04
CA LEU A 42 -6.32 0.32 -0.87
C LEU A 42 -5.82 0.91 -2.19
N GLY A 43 -4.49 1.07 -2.31
CA GLY A 43 -3.82 1.60 -3.49
C GLY A 43 -2.68 0.70 -3.96
N PRO A 44 -1.90 1.14 -4.96
CA PRO A 44 -0.69 0.43 -5.38
C PRO A 44 0.26 0.18 -4.21
N MET A 45 0.85 -1.02 -4.14
CA MET A 45 1.57 -1.50 -2.96
C MET A 45 3.03 -1.03 -2.85
N ALA A 46 3.42 0.03 -3.58
CA ALA A 46 4.80 0.51 -3.63
C ALA A 46 5.36 0.88 -2.24
N ASN A 47 4.53 1.44 -1.36
CA ASN A 47 4.95 1.76 0.02
C ASN A 47 5.26 0.52 0.86
N LEU A 48 4.51 -0.57 0.67
CA LEU A 48 4.75 -1.84 1.38
C LEU A 48 6.02 -2.53 0.84
N GLN A 49 6.19 -2.54 -0.48
CA GLN A 49 7.43 -3.03 -1.11
C GLN A 49 8.66 -2.26 -0.61
N ALA A 50 8.58 -0.93 -0.53
CA ALA A 50 9.67 -0.10 -0.02
C ALA A 50 9.98 -0.38 1.46
N ALA A 51 8.94 -0.58 2.28
CA ALA A 51 9.11 -0.96 3.69
C ALA A 51 9.80 -2.33 3.83
N GLU A 52 9.36 -3.34 3.07
CA GLU A 52 9.95 -4.68 3.08
C GLU A 52 11.39 -4.67 2.54
N ALA A 53 11.68 -3.88 1.52
CA ALA A 53 13.05 -3.71 1.02
C ALA A 53 13.97 -3.01 2.04
N LYS A 54 13.44 -2.03 2.78
CA LYS A 54 14.17 -1.30 3.83
C LYS A 54 14.40 -2.16 5.07
N SER A 55 13.43 -2.98 5.47
CA SER A 55 13.50 -3.88 6.62
C SER A 55 12.91 -5.24 6.24
N PRO A 56 13.72 -6.17 5.71
CA PRO A 56 13.23 -7.48 5.28
C PRO A 56 12.56 -8.26 6.41
N GLY A 57 11.36 -8.78 6.13
CA GLY A 57 10.49 -9.49 7.05
C GLY A 57 9.58 -8.60 7.89
N ILE A 58 9.64 -7.27 7.73
CA ILE A 58 8.84 -6.35 8.56
C ILE A 58 7.34 -6.57 8.38
N LEU A 59 6.89 -6.88 7.16
CA LEU A 59 5.47 -7.07 6.88
C LEU A 59 4.89 -8.30 7.61
N ARG A 60 5.72 -9.32 7.90
CA ARG A 60 5.31 -10.52 8.66
C ARG A 60 4.92 -10.22 10.10
N ARG A 61 5.32 -9.06 10.64
CA ARG A 61 4.95 -8.66 12.00
C ARG A 61 3.53 -8.11 12.10
N ALA A 62 2.94 -7.74 10.96
CA ALA A 62 1.52 -7.40 10.92
C ALA A 62 0.69 -8.63 11.28
N LYS A 63 -0.48 -8.39 11.88
CA LYS A 63 -1.50 -9.43 12.06
C LYS A 63 -1.93 -10.00 10.72
N GLU A 64 -2.19 -9.11 9.78
CA GLU A 64 -2.61 -9.42 8.42
C GLU A 64 -2.37 -8.22 7.52
N VAL A 65 -2.20 -8.49 6.22
CA VAL A 65 -2.22 -7.49 5.15
C VAL A 65 -3.43 -7.79 4.27
N ALA A 66 -4.49 -7.00 4.42
CA ALA A 66 -5.67 -7.07 3.59
C ALA A 66 -5.54 -6.07 2.43
N CYS A 67 -5.78 -6.51 1.20
CA CYS A 67 -5.63 -5.66 0.02
C CYS A 67 -6.87 -5.61 -0.87
N MET A 68 -7.10 -4.45 -1.49
CA MET A 68 -8.00 -4.29 -2.62
C MET A 68 -7.19 -4.39 -3.91
N ALA A 69 -7.11 -5.59 -4.47
CA ALA A 69 -6.27 -5.85 -5.63
C ALA A 69 -6.76 -7.07 -6.43
N GLY A 70 -6.53 -7.03 -7.74
CA GLY A 70 -6.78 -8.15 -8.65
C GLY A 70 -8.21 -8.22 -9.19
N ALA A 71 -8.36 -9.04 -10.22
CA ALA A 71 -9.63 -9.31 -10.89
C ALA A 71 -9.67 -10.81 -11.21
N PHE A 72 -10.19 -11.61 -10.27
CA PHE A 72 -10.27 -13.06 -10.39
C PHE A 72 -11.65 -13.45 -10.91
N GLU A 73 -11.69 -14.23 -11.98
CA GLU A 73 -12.93 -14.70 -12.63
C GLU A 73 -13.85 -13.57 -13.14
N VAL A 74 -13.32 -12.35 -13.25
CA VAL A 74 -14.01 -11.16 -13.76
C VAL A 74 -13.05 -10.34 -14.64
N PRO A 75 -13.57 -9.49 -15.54
CA PRO A 75 -12.72 -8.56 -16.30
C PRO A 75 -12.02 -7.54 -15.39
N GLY A 76 -10.87 -7.05 -15.84
CA GLY A 76 -10.17 -5.95 -15.18
C GLY A 76 -10.91 -4.60 -15.29
N ASN A 77 -10.49 -3.62 -14.46
CA ASN A 77 -11.12 -2.30 -14.39
C ASN A 77 -10.30 -1.17 -15.08
N ILE A 78 -9.00 -1.38 -15.34
CA ILE A 78 -8.15 -0.43 -16.08
C ILE A 78 -7.82 -0.94 -17.49
N THR A 79 -7.71 -2.26 -17.65
CA THR A 79 -7.70 -2.95 -18.94
C THR A 79 -8.60 -4.18 -18.85
N ALA A 80 -8.90 -4.83 -19.97
CA ALA A 80 -9.72 -6.04 -19.97
C ALA A 80 -9.15 -7.16 -19.06
N ALA A 81 -7.84 -7.19 -18.83
CA ALA A 81 -7.14 -8.24 -18.09
C ALA A 81 -6.54 -7.79 -16.75
N ALA A 82 -6.63 -6.51 -16.38
CA ALA A 82 -5.90 -6.00 -15.22
C ALA A 82 -6.72 -5.06 -14.34
N GLU A 83 -6.51 -5.20 -13.03
CA GLU A 83 -7.00 -4.29 -12.00
C GLU A 83 -6.01 -3.11 -11.81
N PHE A 84 -6.54 -1.92 -11.52
CA PHE A 84 -5.82 -0.66 -11.44
C PHE A 84 -4.63 -0.69 -10.48
N ASN A 85 -4.83 -1.09 -9.21
CA ASN A 85 -3.77 -1.12 -8.20
C ASN A 85 -2.66 -2.10 -8.58
N VAL A 86 -3.02 -3.27 -9.12
CA VAL A 86 -2.05 -4.28 -9.58
C VAL A 86 -1.28 -3.79 -10.81
N LEU A 87 -1.96 -3.24 -11.82
CA LEU A 87 -1.30 -2.80 -13.05
C LEU A 87 -0.38 -1.59 -12.84
N HIS A 88 -0.70 -0.73 -11.87
CA HIS A 88 0.09 0.45 -11.58
C HIS A 88 1.55 0.12 -11.20
N ASN A 89 1.74 -0.95 -10.42
CA ASN A 89 3.07 -1.50 -10.14
C ASN A 89 2.97 -3.02 -9.91
N PRO A 90 3.06 -3.82 -10.98
CA PRO A 90 2.92 -5.27 -10.88
C PRO A 90 4.03 -5.91 -10.04
N GLY A 91 5.23 -5.32 -10.04
CA GLY A 91 6.37 -5.80 -9.27
C GLY A 91 6.12 -5.70 -7.77
N SER A 92 5.58 -4.58 -7.29
CA SER A 92 5.27 -4.41 -5.86
C SER A 92 4.18 -5.37 -5.39
N TYR A 93 3.17 -5.65 -6.22
CA TYR A 93 2.16 -6.67 -5.91
C TYR A 93 2.79 -8.06 -5.75
N ASN A 94 3.62 -8.47 -6.70
CA ASN A 94 4.31 -9.76 -6.65
C ASN A 94 5.18 -9.87 -5.37
N ASP A 95 6.00 -8.86 -5.11
CA ASP A 95 6.94 -8.89 -3.99
C ASP A 95 6.21 -8.93 -2.63
N VAL A 96 5.16 -8.12 -2.46
CA VAL A 96 4.39 -8.06 -1.22
C VAL A 96 3.59 -9.35 -0.97
N MET A 97 3.05 -9.97 -2.02
CA MET A 97 2.33 -11.25 -1.90
C MET A 97 3.25 -12.44 -1.57
N HIS A 98 4.56 -12.28 -1.77
CA HIS A 98 5.58 -13.28 -1.47
C HIS A 98 6.49 -12.90 -0.28
N ALA A 99 6.23 -11.75 0.36
CA ALA A 99 6.93 -11.26 1.53
C ALA A 99 6.53 -11.99 2.82
#